data_AF-A0A9W2WQX8-F1
#
_entry.id   AF-A0A9W2WQX8-F1
#
_cell.length_a   1.000
_cell.length_b   1.000
_cell.length_c   1.000
_cell.angle_alpha   90.00
_cell.angle_beta   90.00
_cell.angle_gamma   90.00
#
_symmetry.space_group_name_H-M   'P 1'
#
loop_
_entity.id
_entity.type
_entity.pdbx_description
1 polymer ?
#
loop_
_entity_poly.entity_id
_entity_poly.type
_entity_poly.pdbx_seq_one_letter_code
_entity_poly.pdbx_strand_id
1 'polypeptide(L)'
;MGSHCSFGDDRHLTNRVLSLGYATKYTARSKCLTETPKGYLRWLNQQTRWSQSRVREWLYNAVWFHKHHLRMTYEAVITGFFPFLLIATVIRLFYRSKIWNMLLFLLTVQLVGLIKSSSASCLRGNIIMVFMSLYSMLYMSSLLPAKMFAVATISKAGWGTSGRKSIVNFIGLIPVSVWYTILLGGVIFTIYKESKKPFSESKQTILIVGTCLYACYWVMFLTLYVVLIKNCGRRNTGQQYDMVLDV
;
A
#
# COMPACT_ATOMS: atom_id res chain seq x y z
N MET A 1 -13.08 -14.03 -18.22
CA MET A 1 -12.46 -13.82 -19.55
C MET A 1 -11.79 -15.13 -19.91
N GLY A 2 -12.27 -15.82 -20.95
CA GLY A 2 -11.99 -17.24 -21.23
C GLY A 2 -10.56 -17.62 -21.60
N SER A 3 -9.55 -16.84 -21.25
CA SER A 3 -8.13 -17.15 -21.42
C SER A 3 -7.57 -17.87 -20.19
N HIS A 4 -6.70 -18.85 -20.39
CA HIS A 4 -6.01 -19.55 -19.30
C HIS A 4 -5.23 -18.56 -18.40
N CYS A 5 -5.48 -18.59 -17.09
CA CYS A 5 -4.86 -17.70 -16.11
C CYS A 5 -4.16 -18.51 -15.02
N SER A 6 -2.84 -18.45 -14.96
CA SER A 6 -2.02 -19.16 -13.97
C SER A 6 -1.78 -18.37 -12.67
N PHE A 7 -2.42 -17.21 -12.48
CA PHE A 7 -2.16 -16.31 -11.35
C PHE A 7 -3.32 -16.22 -10.37
N GLY A 8 -2.99 -16.28 -9.08
CA GLY A 8 -3.95 -16.10 -7.99
C GLY A 8 -4.78 -17.35 -7.71
N ASP A 9 -4.23 -18.52 -8.00
CA ASP A 9 -4.87 -19.82 -7.81
C ASP A 9 -5.30 -20.02 -6.34
N ASP A 10 -4.44 -19.70 -5.38
CA ASP A 10 -4.73 -19.85 -3.94
C ASP A 10 -6.04 -19.18 -3.49
N ARG A 11 -6.27 -17.95 -3.96
CA ARG A 11 -7.49 -17.19 -3.63
C ARG A 11 -8.69 -17.73 -4.38
N HIS A 12 -8.51 -18.11 -5.65
CA HIS A 12 -9.58 -18.67 -6.45
C HIS A 12 -10.05 -20.01 -5.87
N LEU A 13 -9.12 -20.91 -5.55
CA LEU A 13 -9.39 -22.18 -4.90
C LEU A 13 -10.15 -21.98 -3.58
N THR A 14 -9.71 -21.05 -2.74
CA THR A 14 -10.41 -20.73 -1.48
C THR A 14 -11.84 -20.26 -1.74
N ASN A 15 -12.06 -19.37 -2.70
CA ASN A 15 -13.39 -18.90 -3.06
C ASN A 15 -14.28 -20.04 -3.58
N ARG A 16 -13.74 -20.97 -4.36
CA ARG A 16 -14.47 -22.16 -4.84
C ARG A 16 -14.85 -23.08 -3.67
N VAL A 17 -13.93 -23.34 -2.75
CA VAL A 17 -14.21 -24.12 -1.54
C VAL A 17 -15.32 -23.46 -0.70
N LEU A 18 -15.25 -22.14 -0.48
CA LEU A 18 -16.30 -21.39 0.21
C LEU A 18 -17.64 -21.44 -0.54
N SER A 19 -17.63 -21.42 -1.88
CA SER A 19 -18.85 -21.50 -2.68
C SER A 19 -19.57 -22.86 -2.56
N LEU A 20 -18.84 -23.92 -2.18
CA LEU A 20 -19.38 -25.25 -1.90
C LEU A 20 -19.98 -25.38 -0.47
N GLY A 21 -19.93 -24.31 0.34
CA GLY A 21 -20.47 -24.30 1.70
C GLY A 21 -19.47 -24.71 2.80
N TYR A 22 -18.20 -24.93 2.45
CA TYR A 22 -17.14 -25.13 3.44
C TYR A 22 -16.74 -23.83 4.13
N ALA A 23 -16.02 -23.93 5.24
CA ALA A 23 -15.55 -22.80 6.03
C ALA A 23 -14.02 -22.80 6.17
N THR A 24 -13.44 -21.60 6.25
CA THR A 24 -12.00 -21.42 6.53
C THR A 24 -11.78 -21.16 8.01
N LYS A 25 -10.74 -21.77 8.61
CA LYS A 25 -10.29 -21.49 9.97
C LYS A 25 -8.87 -20.90 9.94
N TYR A 26 -8.64 -19.89 10.77
CA TYR A 26 -7.31 -19.30 10.97
C TYR A 26 -6.67 -19.88 12.23
N THR A 27 -5.38 -20.23 12.16
CA THR A 27 -4.58 -20.55 13.34
C THR A 27 -3.29 -19.75 13.31
N ALA A 28 -2.96 -19.09 14.43
CA ALA A 28 -1.70 -18.35 14.54
C ALA A 28 -0.46 -19.26 14.64
N ARG A 29 -0.65 -20.58 14.77
CA ARG A 29 0.43 -21.58 14.90
C ARG A 29 1.01 -22.02 13.56
N SER A 30 0.26 -21.89 12.45
CA SER A 30 0.77 -22.24 11.12
C SER A 30 1.76 -21.18 10.66
N LYS A 31 3.01 -21.58 10.43
CA LYS A 31 4.09 -20.71 9.94
C LYS A 31 4.48 -21.13 8.54
N CYS A 32 4.69 -20.16 7.64
CA CYS A 32 5.33 -20.40 6.36
C CYS A 32 6.44 -19.37 6.14
N LEU A 33 7.52 -19.80 5.49
CA LEU A 33 8.58 -18.91 5.04
C LEU A 33 8.25 -18.46 3.62
N THR A 34 8.26 -17.15 3.41
CA THR A 34 7.95 -16.56 2.11
C THR A 34 9.07 -15.63 1.68
N GLU A 35 9.37 -15.66 0.38
CA GLU A 35 10.36 -14.76 -0.20
C GLU A 35 9.75 -13.36 -0.36
N THR A 36 10.39 -12.36 0.23
CA THR A 36 9.98 -10.96 0.11
C THR A 36 10.81 -10.23 -0.93
N PRO A 37 10.19 -9.37 -1.75
CA PRO A 37 10.91 -8.64 -2.79
C PRO A 37 11.89 -7.64 -2.13
N LYS A 38 13.17 -7.76 -2.47
CA LYS A 38 14.22 -6.84 -1.98
C LYS A 38 14.20 -5.46 -2.68
N GLY A 39 13.77 -5.42 -3.94
CA GLY A 39 13.78 -4.20 -4.75
C GLY A 39 12.39 -3.59 -4.94
N TYR A 40 12.30 -2.25 -4.93
CA TYR A 40 11.04 -1.51 -5.07
C TYR A 40 10.27 -1.88 -6.35
N LEU A 41 10.95 -1.97 -7.49
CA LEU A 41 10.28 -2.30 -8.75
C LEU A 41 9.73 -3.74 -8.75
N ARG A 42 10.47 -4.69 -8.18
CA ARG A 42 10.00 -6.07 -8.01
C ARG A 42 8.78 -6.11 -7.09
N TRP A 43 8.83 -5.37 -5.98
CA TRP A 43 7.70 -5.21 -5.08
C TRP A 43 6.49 -4.62 -5.80
N LEU A 44 6.66 -3.53 -6.56
CA LEU A 44 5.57 -2.86 -7.26
C LEU A 44 4.90 -3.77 -8.29
N ASN A 45 5.67 -4.48 -9.11
CA ASN A 45 5.14 -5.46 -10.05
C ASN A 45 4.37 -6.59 -9.34
N GLN A 46 4.87 -7.06 -8.20
CA GLN A 46 4.18 -8.05 -7.38
C GLN A 46 2.84 -7.50 -6.85
N GLN A 47 2.80 -6.25 -6.38
CA GLN A 47 1.59 -5.61 -5.88
C GLN A 47 0.54 -5.36 -6.98
N THR A 48 0.98 -4.98 -8.19
CA THR A 48 0.09 -4.84 -9.35
C THR A 48 -0.55 -6.18 -9.70
N ARG A 49 0.25 -7.25 -9.77
CA ARG A 49 -0.26 -8.61 -10.02
C ARG A 49 -1.25 -9.06 -8.95
N TRP A 50 -0.93 -8.84 -7.68
CA TRP A 50 -1.83 -9.16 -6.56
C TRP A 50 -3.12 -8.35 -6.63
N SER A 51 -3.05 -7.09 -7.05
CA SER A 51 -4.23 -6.23 -7.20
C SER A 51 -5.12 -6.70 -8.35
N GLN A 52 -4.57 -7.15 -9.48
CA GLN A 52 -5.35 -7.71 -10.59
C GLN A 52 -6.12 -8.96 -10.16
N SER A 53 -5.43 -9.93 -9.54
CA SER A 53 -6.08 -11.11 -8.99
C SER A 53 -7.14 -10.74 -7.96
N ARG A 54 -6.86 -9.75 -7.08
CA ARG A 54 -7.85 -9.27 -6.10
C ARG A 54 -9.10 -8.72 -6.78
N VAL A 55 -8.97 -7.89 -7.81
CA VAL A 55 -10.14 -7.32 -8.52
C VAL A 55 -10.95 -8.43 -9.17
N ARG A 56 -10.30 -9.37 -9.85
CA ARG A 56 -10.98 -10.52 -10.47
C ARG A 56 -11.76 -11.35 -9.45
N GLU A 57 -11.11 -11.74 -8.35
CA GLU A 57 -11.74 -12.54 -7.31
C GLU A 57 -12.84 -11.75 -6.57
N TRP A 58 -12.69 -10.44 -6.42
CA TRP A 58 -13.74 -9.58 -5.85
C TRP A 58 -14.99 -9.58 -6.73
N LEU A 59 -14.84 -9.47 -8.06
CA LEU A 59 -15.96 -9.57 -9.00
C LEU A 59 -16.65 -10.93 -8.96
N TYR A 60 -15.88 -12.03 -8.88
CA TYR A 60 -16.47 -13.37 -8.73
C TYR A 60 -17.20 -13.53 -7.41
N ASN A 61 -16.60 -13.09 -6.30
CA ASN A 61 -17.23 -13.18 -4.98
C ASN A 61 -18.47 -12.30 -4.86
N ALA A 62 -18.55 -11.18 -5.59
CA ALA A 62 -19.71 -10.29 -5.56
C ALA A 62 -21.01 -10.99 -5.96
N VAL A 63 -20.95 -11.98 -6.85
CA VAL A 63 -22.12 -12.80 -7.25
C VAL A 63 -22.64 -13.67 -6.08
N TRP A 64 -21.77 -14.01 -5.13
CA TRP A 64 -22.05 -14.94 -4.05
C TRP A 64 -22.09 -14.28 -2.66
N PHE A 65 -22.10 -12.94 -2.58
CA PHE A 65 -22.14 -12.22 -1.31
C PHE A 65 -23.31 -12.60 -0.39
N HIS A 66 -24.43 -13.03 -0.96
CA HIS A 66 -25.59 -13.52 -0.22
C HIS A 66 -25.33 -14.85 0.52
N LYS A 67 -24.30 -15.62 0.14
CA LYS A 67 -23.90 -16.87 0.79
C LYS A 67 -22.83 -16.67 1.87
N HIS A 68 -22.25 -15.48 1.95
CA HIS A 68 -21.19 -15.16 2.90
C HIS A 68 -21.73 -14.48 4.15
N HIS A 69 -21.00 -14.61 5.26
CA HIS A 69 -21.33 -13.92 6.50
C HIS A 69 -21.26 -12.40 6.31
N LEU A 70 -22.20 -11.66 6.91
CA LEU A 70 -22.37 -10.21 6.72
C LEU A 70 -21.07 -9.41 6.94
N ARG A 71 -20.28 -9.76 7.95
CA ARG A 71 -18.99 -9.09 8.21
C ARG A 71 -17.99 -9.27 7.06
N MET A 72 -17.94 -10.44 6.45
CA MET A 72 -17.06 -10.71 5.31
C MET A 72 -17.50 -9.89 4.09
N THR A 73 -18.80 -9.84 3.83
CA THR A 73 -19.39 -9.04 2.74
C THR A 73 -19.13 -7.54 2.96
N TYR A 74 -19.30 -7.05 4.18
CA TYR A 74 -18.98 -5.66 4.56
C TYR A 74 -17.52 -5.33 4.25
N GLU A 75 -16.57 -6.13 4.75
CA GLU A 75 -15.14 -5.93 4.50
C GLU A 75 -14.81 -6.00 2.99
N ALA A 76 -15.42 -6.93 2.25
CA ALA A 76 -15.23 -7.04 0.81
C ALA A 76 -15.73 -5.80 0.05
N VAL A 77 -16.89 -5.24 0.43
CA VAL A 77 -17.44 -4.02 -0.17
C VAL A 77 -16.54 -2.83 0.14
N ILE A 78 -16.19 -2.62 1.41
CA ILE A 78 -15.31 -1.50 1.80
C ILE A 78 -13.97 -1.59 1.10
N THR A 79 -13.29 -2.74 1.17
CA THR A 79 -11.96 -2.90 0.54
C THR A 79 -11.98 -2.80 -0.97
N GLY A 80 -13.11 -3.14 -1.62
CA GLY A 80 -13.34 -2.98 -3.05
C GLY A 80 -13.50 -1.52 -3.47
N PHE A 81 -14.38 -0.76 -2.80
CA PHE A 81 -14.71 0.61 -3.19
C PHE A 81 -13.77 1.68 -2.64
N PHE A 82 -13.15 1.43 -1.48
CA PHE A 82 -12.29 2.41 -0.79
C PHE A 82 -11.16 3.00 -1.66
N PRO A 83 -10.45 2.24 -2.52
CA PRO A 83 -9.43 2.80 -3.41
C PRO A 83 -9.98 3.89 -4.35
N PHE A 84 -11.20 3.73 -4.87
CA PHE A 84 -11.82 4.71 -5.79
C PHE A 84 -12.16 6.01 -5.05
N LEU A 85 -12.74 5.89 -3.85
CA LEU A 85 -13.06 7.03 -2.99
C LEU A 85 -11.82 7.81 -2.58
N LEU A 86 -10.74 7.09 -2.23
CA LEU A 86 -9.47 7.72 -1.89
C LEU A 86 -8.90 8.51 -3.07
N ILE A 87 -8.90 7.95 -4.28
CA ILE A 87 -8.38 8.64 -5.47
C ILE A 87 -9.18 9.90 -5.77
N ALA A 88 -10.51 9.79 -5.77
CA ALA A 88 -11.37 10.95 -5.98
C ALA A 88 -11.11 12.03 -4.94
N THR A 89 -10.92 11.64 -3.67
CA THR A 89 -10.61 12.57 -2.57
C THR A 89 -9.25 13.23 -2.76
N VAL A 90 -8.21 12.47 -3.10
CA VAL A 90 -6.86 13.00 -3.33
C VAL A 90 -6.85 13.95 -4.53
N ILE A 91 -7.43 13.58 -5.67
CA ILE A 91 -7.49 14.47 -6.84
C ILE A 91 -8.28 15.74 -6.51
N ARG A 92 -9.43 15.63 -5.84
CA ARG A 92 -10.22 16.80 -5.42
C ARG A 92 -9.43 17.70 -4.48
N LEU A 93 -8.70 17.12 -3.53
CA LEU A 93 -7.86 17.86 -2.61
C LEU A 93 -6.78 18.65 -3.38
N PHE A 94 -6.09 18.00 -4.30
CA PHE A 94 -4.96 18.58 -5.03
C PHE A 94 -5.35 19.65 -6.05
N TYR A 95 -6.58 19.63 -6.59
CA TYR A 95 -7.01 20.60 -7.62
C TYR A 95 -8.00 21.66 -7.13
N ARG A 96 -8.75 21.41 -6.05
CA ARG A 96 -9.78 22.36 -5.56
C ARG A 96 -9.46 22.97 -4.21
N SER A 97 -8.55 22.38 -3.43
CA SER A 97 -8.25 22.84 -2.08
C SER A 97 -7.04 23.78 -2.04
N LYS A 98 -6.75 24.29 -0.85
CA LYS A 98 -5.61 25.15 -0.59
C LYS A 98 -4.34 24.33 -0.34
N ILE A 99 -3.16 24.94 -0.50
CA ILE A 99 -1.87 24.26 -0.21
C ILE A 99 -1.84 23.71 1.22
N TRP A 100 -2.37 24.47 2.18
CA TRP A 100 -2.47 24.04 3.58
C TRP A 100 -3.23 22.71 3.74
N ASN A 101 -4.31 22.50 2.99
CA ASN A 101 -5.11 21.28 3.11
C ASN A 101 -4.34 20.06 2.58
N MET A 102 -3.45 20.24 1.60
CA MET A 102 -2.58 19.18 1.11
C MET A 102 -1.55 18.78 2.18
N LEU A 103 -0.94 19.77 2.83
CA LEU A 103 0.00 19.53 3.93
C LEU A 103 -0.69 18.83 5.12
N LEU A 104 -1.87 19.30 5.51
CA LEU A 104 -2.68 18.69 6.57
C LEU A 104 -3.02 17.23 6.23
N PHE A 105 -3.39 16.94 4.98
CA PHE A 105 -3.66 15.57 4.54
C PHE A 105 -2.42 14.68 4.68
N LEU A 106 -1.25 15.13 4.23
CA LEU A 106 0.00 14.38 4.34
C LEU A 106 0.37 14.09 5.80
N LEU A 107 0.26 15.10 6.67
CA LEU A 107 0.47 14.94 8.11
C LEU A 107 -0.53 13.98 8.74
N THR A 108 -1.80 14.02 8.31
CA THR A 108 -2.85 13.12 8.81
C THR A 108 -2.57 11.67 8.42
N VAL A 109 -2.16 11.41 7.18
CA VAL A 109 -1.79 10.07 6.71
C VAL A 109 -0.59 9.51 7.49
N GLN A 110 0.40 10.34 7.80
CA GLN A 110 1.53 9.97 8.65
C GLN A 110 1.10 9.68 10.09
N LEU A 111 0.32 10.57 10.69
CA LEU A 111 -0.14 10.43 12.08
C LEU A 111 -0.98 9.16 12.27
N VAL A 112 -1.93 8.89 11.38
CA VAL A 112 -2.74 7.67 11.43
C VAL A 112 -1.87 6.42 11.21
N GLY A 113 -0.89 6.49 10.30
CA GLY A 113 0.09 5.43 10.08
C GLY A 113 0.91 5.14 11.35
N LEU A 114 1.38 6.18 12.02
CA LEU A 114 2.11 6.10 13.28
C LEU A 114 1.27 5.46 14.37
N ILE A 115 0.08 5.97 14.64
CA ILE A 115 -0.82 5.45 15.67
C ILE A 115 -1.03 3.94 15.46
N LYS A 116 -1.40 3.52 14.24
CA LYS A 116 -1.61 2.10 13.93
C LYS A 116 -0.35 1.26 14.10
N SER A 117 0.79 1.76 13.65
CA SER A 117 2.07 1.04 13.77
C SER A 117 2.56 0.93 15.21
N SER A 118 2.35 1.97 16.03
CA SER A 118 2.67 1.96 17.46
C SER A 118 1.76 0.99 18.20
N SER A 119 0.45 0.98 17.93
CA SER A 119 -0.45 -0.03 18.48
C SER A 119 -0.03 -1.45 18.10
N ALA A 120 0.35 -1.68 16.84
CA ALA A 120 0.85 -2.97 16.39
C ALA A 120 2.16 -3.38 17.09
N SER A 121 3.06 -2.41 17.31
CA SER A 121 4.30 -2.60 18.07
C SER A 121 4.04 -3.00 19.52
N CYS A 122 3.12 -2.31 20.21
CA CYS A 122 2.72 -2.64 21.58
C CYS A 122 2.09 -4.04 21.67
N LEU A 123 1.18 -4.37 20.75
CA LEU A 123 0.51 -5.68 20.73
C LEU A 123 1.46 -6.85 20.42
N ARG A 124 2.51 -6.61 19.64
CA ARG A 124 3.49 -7.64 19.26
C ARG A 124 4.74 -7.65 20.12
N GLY A 125 4.93 -6.65 20.98
CA GLY A 125 6.17 -6.48 21.76
C GLY A 125 7.42 -6.27 20.90
N ASN A 126 7.27 -5.80 19.65
CA ASN A 126 8.39 -5.66 18.71
C ASN A 126 8.41 -4.28 18.06
N ILE A 127 9.41 -3.48 18.43
CA ILE A 127 9.61 -2.10 17.96
C ILE A 127 9.77 -1.97 16.44
N ILE A 128 10.20 -3.04 15.76
CA ILE A 128 10.34 -3.07 14.29
C ILE A 128 8.98 -2.82 13.62
N MET A 129 7.86 -3.12 14.28
CA MET A 129 6.52 -2.87 13.75
C MET A 129 6.21 -1.37 13.55
N VAL A 130 6.96 -0.45 14.17
CA VAL A 130 6.83 1.01 13.93
C VAL A 130 7.11 1.37 12.47
N PHE A 131 7.99 0.62 11.78
CA PHE A 131 8.24 0.80 10.34
C PHE A 131 7.01 0.49 9.47
N MET A 132 5.98 -0.17 10.00
CA MET A 132 4.71 -0.35 9.29
C MET A 132 4.00 0.98 9.00
N SER A 133 4.33 2.08 9.69
CA SER A 133 3.81 3.40 9.33
C SER A 133 4.21 3.83 7.91
N LEU A 134 5.37 3.41 7.41
CA LEU A 134 5.81 3.67 6.03
C LEU A 134 4.87 3.04 4.99
N TYR A 135 4.13 2.00 5.38
CA TYR A 135 3.16 1.36 4.50
C TYR A 135 2.03 2.30 4.08
N SER A 136 1.58 3.24 4.94
CA SER A 136 0.55 4.20 4.55
C SER A 136 1.04 5.14 3.45
N MET A 137 2.31 5.54 3.51
CA MET A 137 2.95 6.38 2.49
C MET A 137 3.14 5.62 1.18
N LEU A 138 3.60 4.37 1.25
CA LEU A 138 3.69 3.47 0.08
C LEU A 138 2.31 3.18 -0.52
N TYR A 139 1.27 3.13 0.32
CA TYR A 139 -0.09 2.92 -0.13
C TYR A 139 -0.57 4.09 -0.98
N MET A 140 -0.43 5.32 -0.49
CA MET A 140 -0.88 6.52 -1.20
C MET A 140 -0.06 6.85 -2.45
N SER A 141 1.24 6.57 -2.43
CA SER A 141 2.14 6.86 -3.55
C SER A 141 2.11 5.79 -4.65
N SER A 142 2.08 4.51 -4.27
CA SER A 142 2.45 3.41 -5.16
C SER A 142 1.32 2.39 -5.32
N LEU A 143 0.73 1.92 -4.22
CA LEU A 143 -0.31 0.87 -4.29
C LEU A 143 -1.62 1.39 -4.87
N LEU A 144 -2.01 2.61 -4.51
CA LEU A 144 -3.25 3.22 -4.98
C LEU A 144 -3.31 3.33 -6.51
N PRO A 145 -2.32 3.90 -7.20
CA PRO A 145 -2.33 3.90 -8.66
C PRO A 145 -2.13 2.51 -9.28
N ALA A 146 -1.32 1.63 -8.65
CA ALA A 146 -1.18 0.24 -9.10
C ALA A 146 -2.51 -0.53 -9.07
N LYS A 147 -3.39 -0.25 -8.10
CA LYS A 147 -4.75 -0.82 -8.05
C LYS A 147 -5.63 -0.35 -9.21
N MET A 148 -5.59 0.93 -9.56
CA MET A 148 -6.36 1.43 -10.72
C MET A 148 -5.89 0.87 -12.03
N PHE A 149 -4.57 0.77 -12.17
CA PHE A 149 -3.96 0.15 -13.32
C PHE A 149 -4.31 -1.33 -13.43
N ALA A 150 -4.37 -2.03 -12.30
CA ALA A 150 -4.84 -3.41 -12.25
C ALA A 150 -6.29 -3.56 -12.73
N VAL A 151 -7.18 -2.64 -12.36
CA VAL A 151 -8.57 -2.61 -12.87
C VAL A 151 -8.59 -2.39 -14.38
N ALA A 152 -7.84 -1.40 -14.89
CA ALA A 152 -7.78 -1.08 -16.31
C ALA A 152 -7.13 -2.17 -17.17
N THR A 153 -6.28 -3.01 -16.60
CA THR A 153 -5.49 -4.03 -17.31
C THR A 153 -5.90 -5.47 -16.98
N ILE A 154 -7.06 -5.67 -16.34
CA ILE A 154 -7.51 -6.97 -15.85
C ILE A 154 -7.56 -8.07 -16.94
N SER A 155 -7.81 -7.68 -18.19
CA SER A 155 -7.93 -8.61 -19.32
C SER A 155 -6.61 -9.14 -19.85
N LYS A 156 -5.49 -8.53 -19.47
CA LYS A 156 -4.17 -8.90 -20.00
C LYS A 156 -3.59 -10.01 -19.13
N ALA A 157 -3.22 -11.14 -19.75
CA ALA A 157 -2.64 -12.30 -19.05
C ALA A 157 -1.09 -12.28 -18.97
N GLY A 158 -0.43 -11.40 -19.73
CA GLY A 158 1.04 -11.37 -19.91
C GLY A 158 1.87 -10.81 -18.75
N TRP A 159 1.29 -10.55 -17.59
CA TRP A 159 1.96 -9.86 -16.46
C TRP A 159 2.76 -10.77 -15.54
N GLY A 160 3.01 -12.01 -15.97
CA GLY A 160 3.81 -12.96 -15.20
C GLY A 160 5.18 -12.40 -14.88
N THR A 161 5.45 -12.14 -13.61
CA THR A 161 6.81 -12.07 -13.12
C THR A 161 7.28 -13.50 -12.96
N SER A 162 8.16 -13.97 -13.84
CA SER A 162 8.92 -15.17 -13.51
C SER A 162 9.73 -14.83 -12.27
N GLY A 163 9.37 -15.40 -11.11
CA GLY A 163 10.07 -15.15 -9.84
C GLY A 163 11.56 -15.51 -9.86
N ARG A 164 12.05 -16.12 -10.95
CA ARG A 164 13.42 -16.59 -11.16
C ARG A 164 14.20 -15.87 -12.27
N LYS A 165 13.59 -15.00 -13.08
CA LYS A 165 14.31 -14.29 -14.16
C LYS A 165 14.70 -12.88 -13.71
N SER A 166 15.96 -12.49 -13.93
CA SER A 166 16.52 -11.16 -13.62
C SER A 166 15.98 -10.02 -14.49
N ILE A 167 15.03 -10.30 -15.38
CA ILE A 167 14.52 -9.31 -16.34
C ILE A 167 13.67 -8.29 -15.59
N VAL A 168 14.14 -7.05 -15.59
CA VAL A 168 13.51 -5.93 -14.93
C VAL A 168 12.28 -5.50 -15.74
N ASN A 169 11.09 -5.75 -15.20
CA ASN A 169 9.84 -5.29 -15.80
C ASN A 169 9.52 -3.88 -15.29
N PHE A 170 9.53 -2.88 -16.18
CA PHE A 170 9.26 -1.49 -15.83
C PHE A 170 7.77 -1.12 -15.87
N ILE A 171 6.89 -2.04 -16.27
CA ILE A 171 5.50 -1.69 -16.51
C ILE A 171 4.79 -1.30 -15.19
N GLY A 172 5.25 -1.81 -14.05
CA GLY A 172 4.78 -1.34 -12.73
C GLY A 172 5.01 0.15 -12.46
N LEU A 173 6.00 0.79 -13.09
CA LEU A 173 6.26 2.23 -12.91
C LEU A 173 5.26 3.12 -13.63
N ILE A 174 4.66 2.66 -14.75
CA ILE A 174 3.70 3.43 -15.54
C ILE A 174 2.58 4.04 -14.68
N PRO A 175 1.86 3.27 -13.83
CA PRO A 175 0.82 3.87 -13.00
C PRO A 175 1.34 4.87 -11.99
N VAL A 176 2.54 4.64 -11.45
CA VAL A 176 3.15 5.53 -10.47
C VAL A 176 3.59 6.83 -11.14
N SER A 177 4.19 6.77 -12.33
CA SER A 177 4.59 7.97 -13.07
C SER A 177 3.37 8.82 -13.44
N VAL A 178 2.32 8.21 -13.99
CA VAL A 178 1.07 8.91 -14.33
C VAL A 178 0.46 9.56 -13.08
N TRP A 179 0.44 8.84 -11.96
CA TRP A 179 -0.06 9.35 -10.68
C TRP A 179 0.70 10.58 -10.21
N TYR A 180 2.04 10.53 -10.18
CA TYR A 180 2.86 11.66 -9.79
C TYR A 180 2.73 12.85 -10.75
N THR A 181 2.60 12.62 -12.06
CA THR A 181 2.35 13.69 -13.03
C THR A 181 1.03 14.42 -12.75
N ILE A 182 -0.04 13.67 -12.44
CA ILE A 182 -1.35 14.26 -12.07
C ILE A 182 -1.23 15.06 -10.77
N LEU A 183 -0.61 14.49 -9.73
CA LEU A 183 -0.45 15.19 -8.45
C LEU A 183 0.41 16.45 -8.58
N LEU A 184 1.52 16.38 -9.32
CA LEU A 184 2.40 17.51 -9.59
C LEU A 184 1.64 18.61 -10.35
N GLY A 185 0.85 18.25 -11.36
CA GLY A 185 -0.04 19.18 -12.06
C GLY A 185 -1.03 19.88 -11.11
N GLY A 186 -1.63 19.14 -10.18
CA GLY A 186 -2.53 19.70 -9.16
C GLY A 186 -1.83 20.66 -8.19
N VAL A 187 -0.62 20.31 -7.73
CA VAL A 187 0.20 21.18 -6.88
C VAL A 187 0.57 22.47 -7.61
N ILE A 188 1.10 22.38 -8.83
CA ILE A 188 1.48 23.55 -9.64
C ILE A 188 0.26 24.44 -9.90
N PHE A 189 -0.87 23.85 -10.29
CA PHE A 189 -2.11 24.57 -10.52
C PHE A 189 -2.58 25.33 -9.27
N THR A 190 -2.53 24.67 -8.10
CA THR A 190 -2.94 25.31 -6.85
C THR A 190 -2.00 26.42 -6.43
N ILE A 191 -0.68 26.21 -6.56
CA ILE A 191 0.34 27.25 -6.29
C ILE A 191 0.11 28.46 -7.19
N TYR A 192 -0.10 28.24 -8.49
CA TYR A 192 -0.36 29.32 -9.45
C TYR A 192 -1.64 30.08 -9.14
N LYS A 193 -2.69 29.40 -8.67
CA LYS A 193 -3.94 30.04 -8.27
C LYS A 193 -3.80 30.84 -6.98
N GLU A 194 -3.04 30.34 -6.01
CA GLU A 194 -2.81 31.00 -4.73
C GLU A 194 -1.82 32.16 -4.83
N SER A 195 -0.81 32.08 -5.71
CA SER A 195 0.18 33.16 -5.90
C SER A 195 -0.44 34.47 -6.39
N LYS A 196 -1.62 34.41 -7.02
CA LYS A 196 -2.39 35.59 -7.44
C LYS A 196 -3.05 36.35 -6.28
N LYS A 197 -3.02 35.81 -5.06
CA LYS A 197 -3.57 36.45 -3.85
C LYS A 197 -2.44 36.68 -2.85
N PRO A 198 -2.41 37.82 -2.14
CA PRO A 198 -1.42 38.04 -1.10
C PRO A 198 -1.55 36.97 -0.01
N PHE A 199 -0.42 36.33 0.31
CA PHE A 199 -0.34 35.39 1.43
C PHE A 199 -0.41 36.17 2.75
N SER A 200 -1.25 35.72 3.68
CA SER A 200 -1.26 36.25 5.05
C SER A 200 -0.10 35.63 5.82
N GLU A 201 0.61 36.43 6.62
CA GLU A 201 1.77 35.98 7.41
C GLU A 201 1.44 34.76 8.29
N SER A 202 0.27 34.75 8.92
CA SER A 202 -0.21 33.61 9.73
C SER A 202 -0.22 32.28 8.96
N LYS A 203 -0.60 32.30 7.69
CA LYS A 203 -0.66 31.09 6.84
C LYS A 203 0.73 30.62 6.46
N GLN A 204 1.66 31.55 6.24
CA GLN A 204 3.04 31.24 5.90
C GLN A 204 3.75 30.55 7.08
N THR A 205 3.60 31.08 8.30
CA THR A 205 4.16 30.47 9.52
C THR A 205 3.65 29.04 9.71
N ILE A 206 2.34 28.84 9.55
CA ILE A 206 1.70 27.53 9.69
C ILE A 206 2.21 26.53 8.63
N LEU A 207 2.39 26.98 7.38
CA LEU A 207 2.95 26.14 6.31
C LEU A 207 4.40 25.73 6.60
N ILE A 208 5.22 26.65 7.10
CA ILE A 208 6.61 26.38 7.48
C ILE A 208 6.64 25.33 8.59
N VAL A 209 5.89 25.57 9.68
CA VAL A 209 5.84 24.64 10.82
C VAL A 209 5.35 23.25 10.40
N GLY A 210 4.27 23.16 9.62
CA GLY A 210 3.76 21.88 9.14
C GLY A 210 4.75 21.15 8.22
N THR A 211 5.50 21.89 7.39
CA THR A 211 6.53 21.31 6.52
C THR A 211 7.72 20.80 7.33
N CYS A 212 8.16 21.55 8.35
CA CYS A 212 9.18 21.11 9.29
C CYS A 212 8.75 19.83 10.02
N LEU A 213 7.52 19.77 10.54
CA LEU A 213 7.00 18.56 11.19
C LEU A 213 6.99 17.35 10.24
N TYR A 214 6.54 17.55 9.00
CA TYR A 214 6.55 16.51 7.98
C TYR A 214 7.98 16.02 7.67
N ALA A 215 8.96 16.92 7.58
CA ALA A 215 10.35 16.58 7.36
C ALA A 215 10.98 15.86 8.57
N CYS A 216 10.70 16.33 9.79
CA CYS A 216 11.18 15.70 11.02
C CYS A 216 10.77 14.23 11.12
N TYR A 217 9.54 13.90 10.71
CA TYR A 217 9.09 12.50 10.62
C TYR A 217 10.05 11.65 9.78
N TRP A 218 10.41 12.10 8.57
CA TRP A 218 11.30 11.34 7.69
C TRP A 218 12.71 11.21 8.25
N VAL A 219 13.24 12.29 8.83
CA VAL A 219 14.55 12.27 9.49
C VAL A 219 14.55 11.27 10.64
N MET A 220 13.53 11.28 11.51
CA MET A 220 13.42 10.32 12.61
C MET A 220 13.31 8.87 12.12
N PHE A 221 12.55 8.60 11.06
CA PHE A 221 12.47 7.24 10.52
C PHE A 221 13.77 6.77 9.89
N LEU A 222 14.50 7.66 9.23
CA LEU A 222 15.81 7.36 8.67
C LEU A 222 16.83 7.07 9.78
N THR A 223 16.85 7.87 10.86
CA THR A 223 17.74 7.62 11.99
C THR A 223 17.39 6.30 12.69
N LEU A 224 16.10 6.05 12.95
CA LEU A 224 15.64 4.77 13.52
C LEU A 224 16.01 3.58 12.63
N TYR A 225 15.88 3.71 11.30
CA TYR A 225 16.28 2.66 10.35
C TYR A 225 17.77 2.36 10.44
N VAL A 226 18.62 3.39 10.45
CA VAL A 226 20.08 3.22 10.57
C VAL A 226 20.47 2.59 11.90
N VAL A 227 19.89 3.06 13.01
CA VAL A 227 20.20 2.56 14.36
C VAL A 227 19.70 1.13 14.55
N LEU A 228 18.44 0.84 14.24
CA LEU A 228 17.82 -0.44 14.56
C LEU A 228 18.12 -1.54 13.54
N ILE A 229 18.16 -1.21 12.24
CA ILE A 229 18.29 -2.24 11.19
C ILE A 229 19.74 -2.35 10.73
N LYS A 230 20.38 -1.22 10.38
CA LYS A 230 21.75 -1.26 9.84
C LYS A 230 22.79 -1.59 10.91
N ASN A 231 22.66 -1.03 12.11
CA ASN A 231 23.65 -1.22 13.17
C ASN A 231 23.38 -2.47 14.03
N CYS A 232 22.13 -2.74 14.45
CA CYS A 232 21.83 -3.96 15.22
C CYS A 232 21.72 -5.23 14.35
N GLY A 233 21.26 -5.12 13.10
CA GLY A 233 21.13 -6.27 12.19
C GLY A 233 22.48 -6.88 11.77
N ARG A 234 23.56 -6.08 11.77
CA ARG A 234 24.94 -6.55 11.57
C ARG A 234 25.47 -7.39 12.74
N ARG A 235 24.89 -7.23 13.94
CA ARG A 235 25.31 -7.95 15.15
C ARG A 235 24.75 -9.37 15.23
N ASN A 236 23.58 -9.61 14.62
CA ASN A 236 22.88 -10.90 14.65
C ASN A 236 23.08 -11.78 13.40
N THR A 237 23.82 -11.32 12.40
CA THR A 237 24.03 -12.10 11.16
C THR A 237 24.87 -13.36 11.38
N GLY A 238 25.48 -13.53 12.56
CA GLY A 238 26.19 -14.74 12.96
C GLY A 238 25.30 -15.87 13.52
N GLN A 239 24.01 -15.65 13.80
CA GLN A 239 23.12 -16.63 14.46
C GLN A 239 21.95 -17.11 13.58
N GLN A 240 21.79 -16.57 12.37
CA GLN A 240 20.53 -16.72 11.63
C GLN A 240 20.44 -17.99 10.74
N TYR A 241 21.49 -18.81 10.71
CA TYR A 241 21.48 -20.11 10.03
C TYR A 241 21.12 -21.29 10.95
N ASP A 242 20.94 -21.09 12.26
CA ASP A 242 20.69 -22.17 13.23
C ASP A 242 19.20 -22.39 13.56
N MET A 243 18.26 -21.78 12.84
CA MET A 243 16.83 -22.11 12.99
C MET A 243 16.33 -23.15 11.96
N VAL A 244 17.21 -24.07 11.56
CA VAL A 244 16.82 -25.29 10.85
C VAL A 244 16.65 -26.38 11.89
N LEU A 245 15.38 -26.75 12.12
CA LEU A 245 14.91 -27.93 12.85
C LEU A 245 15.10 -27.87 14.38
N ASP A 246 14.04 -27.43 15.05
CA ASP A 246 13.61 -28.12 16.27
C ASP A 246 12.08 -28.27 16.21
N VAL A 247 11.69 -29.48 15.78
CA VAL A 247 10.42 -30.23 15.93
C VAL A 247 9.11 -29.47 15.75
#